data_AF-A0A2W2BMY8-F1
#
_entry.id   AF-A0A2W2BMY8-F1
#
_cell.length_a   1.000
_cell.length_b   1.000
_cell.length_c   1.000
_cell.angle_alpha   90.00
_cell.angle_beta   90.00
_cell.angle_gamma   90.00
#
_symmetry.space_group_name_H-M   'P 1'
#
loop_
_entity.id
_entity.type
_entity.pdbx_description
1 polymer ?
#
loop_
_entity_poly.entity_id
_entity_poly.type
_entity_poly.pdbx_seq_one_letter_code
_entity_poly.pdbx_strand_id
1 'polypeptide(L)'
;MTRLLIAAALGILCFTACKKSDDNTSHAPAITGINMRNINAQPMGPMGTPNVLTSLNGNEILCYPNPCSDLLMTEIHGTNGTTAKIWLVAAAYSNHPDTIPYTKAVVKVENQSLYGQPNPVVDKIVTLTGTTYTNVEVRTDSLPNGFYKLYTVIGTDTLYDNICVYR
;
A
#
# COMPACT_ATOMS: atom_id res chain seq x y z
N MET A 1 64.30 37.10 -22.06
CA MET A 1 63.28 38.16 -21.92
C MET A 1 62.32 38.05 -23.08
N THR A 2 61.21 37.32 -22.93
CA THR A 2 59.98 37.52 -23.73
C THR A 2 58.84 36.74 -23.07
N ARG A 3 57.92 37.46 -22.41
CA ARG A 3 56.57 36.99 -22.08
C ARG A 3 55.66 37.47 -23.21
N LEU A 4 54.83 36.61 -23.79
CA LEU A 4 53.57 37.05 -24.41
C LEU A 4 52.62 35.88 -24.69
N LEU A 5 51.41 35.96 -24.10
CA LEU A 5 50.07 35.50 -24.54
C LEU A 5 49.95 34.03 -25.05
N ILE A 6 49.02 33.19 -24.61
CA ILE A 6 47.56 33.37 -24.68
C ILE A 6 46.91 32.51 -23.58
N ALA A 7 46.19 33.17 -22.68
CA ALA A 7 45.11 32.58 -21.90
C ALA A 7 43.80 32.85 -22.66
N ALA A 8 43.15 31.81 -23.19
CA ALA A 8 41.74 31.79 -23.58
C ALA A 8 41.39 30.43 -24.22
N ALA A 9 41.12 29.43 -23.40
CA ALA A 9 40.26 28.31 -23.79
C ALA A 9 39.34 28.05 -22.60
N LEU A 10 38.43 29.02 -22.43
CA LEU A 10 37.35 29.05 -21.46
C LEU A 10 36.38 27.91 -21.77
N GLY A 11 35.87 27.34 -20.68
CA GLY A 11 35.10 26.12 -20.64
C GLY A 11 33.96 26.02 -21.63
N ILE A 12 33.91 24.86 -22.30
CA ILE A 12 32.70 24.07 -22.50
C ILE A 12 33.20 22.64 -22.47
N LEU A 13 33.05 21.93 -21.35
CA LEU A 13 33.04 20.46 -21.36
C LEU A 13 32.23 19.99 -20.15
N CYS A 14 30.95 19.78 -20.45
CA CYS A 14 30.12 18.75 -19.85
C CYS A 14 29.87 18.84 -18.34
N PHE A 15 29.09 19.86 -17.94
CA PHE A 15 28.02 19.59 -16.98
C PHE A 15 27.03 18.62 -17.64
N THR A 16 27.37 17.33 -17.72
CA THR A 16 26.36 16.28 -17.68
C THR A 16 25.82 16.27 -16.27
N ALA A 17 25.06 17.31 -15.94
CA ALA A 17 24.04 17.20 -14.93
C ALA A 17 23.16 16.06 -15.43
N CYS A 18 23.34 14.88 -14.83
CA CYS A 18 22.27 13.91 -14.75
C CYS A 18 21.09 14.69 -14.19
N LYS A 19 20.20 15.16 -15.07
CA LYS A 19 18.83 15.37 -14.70
C LYS A 19 18.39 14.00 -14.22
N LYS A 20 18.39 13.83 -12.89
CA LYS A 20 17.49 12.89 -12.27
C LYS A 20 16.14 13.33 -12.81
N SER A 21 15.64 12.59 -13.79
CA SER A 21 14.22 12.58 -14.04
C SER A 21 13.66 12.09 -12.71
N ASP A 22 13.30 13.03 -11.85
CA ASP A 22 12.33 12.77 -10.81
C ASP A 22 11.06 12.42 -11.58
N ASP A 23 10.98 11.16 -11.97
CA ASP A 23 9.76 10.54 -12.42
C ASP A 23 8.89 10.45 -11.17
N ASN A 24 8.37 11.61 -10.78
CA ASN A 24 7.36 11.80 -9.76
C ASN A 24 5.99 11.44 -10.35
N THR A 25 5.95 10.51 -11.32
CA THR A 25 4.77 9.68 -11.50
C THR A 25 4.67 8.83 -10.25
N SER A 26 3.97 9.36 -9.27
CA SER A 26 3.64 8.65 -8.06
C SER A 26 2.82 7.43 -8.48
N HIS A 27 3.51 6.30 -8.65
CA HIS A 27 2.89 5.07 -9.11
C HIS A 27 2.16 4.47 -7.91
N ALA A 28 0.84 4.30 -8.03
CA ALA A 28 0.09 3.53 -7.05
C ALA A 28 0.74 2.15 -6.88
N PRO A 29 0.82 1.62 -5.65
CA PRO A 29 1.33 0.27 -5.45
C PRO A 29 0.53 -0.72 -6.30
N ALA A 30 1.23 -1.64 -6.94
CA ALA A 30 0.59 -2.70 -7.70
C ALA A 30 0.16 -3.86 -6.79
N ILE A 31 -1.02 -4.41 -7.05
CA ILE A 31 -1.48 -5.68 -6.51
C ILE A 31 -1.74 -6.70 -7.61
N THR A 32 -1.51 -7.97 -7.30
CA THR A 32 -1.68 -9.10 -8.25
C THR A 32 -2.80 -10.05 -7.85
N GLY A 33 -3.48 -9.75 -6.73
CA GLY A 33 -4.55 -10.56 -6.18
C GLY A 33 -4.95 -10.13 -4.78
N ILE A 34 -6.01 -10.71 -4.23
CA ILE A 34 -6.44 -10.53 -2.84
C ILE A 34 -6.65 -11.88 -2.15
N ASN A 35 -6.41 -11.94 -0.84
CA ASN A 35 -6.80 -13.09 -0.04
C ASN A 35 -8.24 -12.89 0.44
N MET A 36 -9.17 -13.73 -0.03
CA MET A 36 -10.57 -13.59 0.37
C MET A 36 -10.81 -14.19 1.75
N ARG A 37 -11.54 -13.46 2.60
CA ARG A 37 -11.88 -13.83 3.97
C ARG A 37 -13.28 -13.35 4.31
N ASN A 38 -14.06 -14.20 4.98
CA ASN A 38 -15.39 -13.82 5.43
C ASN A 38 -15.33 -12.93 6.70
N ILE A 39 -16.49 -12.57 7.22
CA ILE A 39 -16.62 -11.72 8.42
C ILE A 39 -16.06 -12.37 9.70
N ASN A 40 -15.86 -13.69 9.71
CA ASN A 40 -15.28 -14.44 10.82
C ASN A 40 -13.78 -14.74 10.59
N ALA A 41 -13.12 -13.96 9.73
CA ALA A 41 -11.73 -14.13 9.32
C ALA A 41 -11.38 -15.48 8.64
N GLN A 42 -12.38 -16.29 8.28
CA GLN A 42 -12.14 -17.60 7.67
C GLN A 42 -11.73 -17.44 6.20
N PRO A 43 -10.69 -18.16 5.74
CA PRO A 43 -10.23 -18.08 4.37
C PRO A 43 -11.29 -18.61 3.39
N MET A 44 -11.50 -17.87 2.29
CA MET A 44 -12.38 -18.23 1.18
C MET A 44 -11.58 -18.54 -0.11
N GLY A 45 -10.25 -18.54 -0.01
CA GLY A 45 -9.33 -18.71 -1.13
C GLY A 45 -8.82 -17.39 -1.71
N PRO A 46 -7.76 -17.43 -2.53
CA PRO A 46 -7.24 -16.24 -3.19
C PRO A 46 -8.04 -15.90 -4.46
N MET A 47 -7.99 -14.63 -4.86
CA MET A 47 -8.32 -14.18 -6.21
C MET A 47 -7.06 -13.61 -6.85
N GLY A 48 -6.71 -14.08 -8.04
CA GLY A 48 -5.40 -13.80 -8.65
C GLY A 48 -4.27 -14.48 -7.88
N THR A 49 -3.10 -13.84 -7.86
CA THR A 49 -1.91 -14.33 -7.14
C THR A 49 -1.46 -13.24 -6.18
N PRO A 50 -2.01 -13.16 -4.96
CA PRO A 50 -1.77 -12.04 -4.05
C PRO A 50 -0.28 -11.84 -3.72
N ASN A 51 0.27 -10.68 -4.06
CA ASN A 51 1.60 -10.25 -3.65
C ASN A 51 1.51 -9.57 -2.29
N VAL A 52 1.50 -10.37 -1.22
CA VAL A 52 1.34 -9.92 0.17
C VAL A 52 2.52 -10.35 1.05
N LEU A 53 2.70 -9.69 2.18
CA LEU A 53 3.62 -10.10 3.24
C LEU A 53 2.91 -9.92 4.58
N THR A 54 2.18 -10.95 5.00
CA THR A 54 1.32 -10.87 6.19
C THR A 54 1.94 -11.46 7.44
N SER A 55 3.13 -12.06 7.36
CA SER A 55 3.89 -12.57 8.51
C SER A 55 5.39 -12.37 8.27
N LEU A 56 6.10 -11.81 9.25
CA LEU A 56 7.54 -11.55 9.23
C LEU A 56 8.05 -11.49 10.67
N ASN A 57 9.14 -12.22 10.98
CA ASN A 57 9.80 -12.18 12.30
C ASN A 57 8.87 -12.37 13.51
N GLY A 58 7.79 -13.17 13.36
CA GLY A 58 6.81 -13.42 14.42
C GLY A 58 5.73 -12.34 14.58
N ASN A 59 5.78 -11.27 13.78
CA ASN A 59 4.70 -10.32 13.63
C ASN A 59 3.76 -10.79 12.51
N GLU A 60 2.45 -10.68 12.71
CA GLU A 60 1.45 -11.09 11.72
C GLU A 60 0.30 -10.09 11.62
N ILE A 61 -0.30 -10.00 10.43
CA ILE A 61 -1.53 -9.26 10.20
C ILE A 61 -2.58 -10.13 9.53
N LEU A 62 -3.84 -9.96 9.94
CA LEU A 62 -4.99 -10.60 9.33
C LEU A 62 -6.10 -9.58 9.11
N CYS A 63 -6.41 -9.31 7.84
CA CYS A 63 -7.40 -8.30 7.44
C CYS A 63 -8.71 -8.98 6.99
N TYR A 64 -9.84 -8.65 7.60
CA TYR A 64 -11.15 -9.25 7.29
C TYR A 64 -12.36 -8.34 7.63
N PRO A 65 -13.54 -8.56 7.04
CA PRO A 65 -13.72 -9.33 5.80
C PRO A 65 -12.88 -8.71 4.69
N ASN A 66 -12.42 -9.53 3.76
CA ASN A 66 -11.77 -9.04 2.56
C ASN A 66 -12.34 -9.88 1.43
N PRO A 67 -13.17 -9.33 0.54
CA PRO A 67 -13.48 -7.91 0.39
C PRO A 67 -14.34 -7.30 1.52
N CYS A 68 -14.25 -5.99 1.71
CA CYS A 68 -15.00 -5.22 2.71
C CYS A 68 -15.86 -4.11 2.08
N SER A 69 -16.84 -3.60 2.83
CA SER A 69 -17.66 -2.44 2.43
C SER A 69 -17.36 -1.22 3.30
N ASP A 70 -17.76 -1.25 4.57
CA ASP A 70 -17.73 -0.08 5.46
C ASP A 70 -16.66 -0.18 6.55
N LEU A 71 -16.30 -1.42 6.89
CA LEU A 71 -15.35 -1.71 7.94
C LEU A 71 -14.46 -2.87 7.54
N LEU A 72 -13.16 -2.67 7.71
CA LEU A 72 -12.14 -3.70 7.68
C LEU A 72 -11.56 -3.85 9.09
N MET A 73 -11.62 -5.06 9.63
CA MET A 73 -10.90 -5.44 10.83
C MET A 73 -9.47 -5.84 10.47
N THR A 74 -8.50 -5.34 11.21
CA THR A 74 -7.10 -5.76 11.14
C THR A 74 -6.69 -6.34 12.49
N GLU A 75 -6.52 -7.65 12.54
CA GLU A 75 -5.85 -8.33 13.64
C GLU A 75 -4.35 -8.16 13.48
N ILE A 76 -3.69 -7.74 14.56
CA ILE A 76 -2.24 -7.51 14.59
C ILE A 76 -1.64 -8.34 15.70
N HIS A 77 -0.82 -9.31 15.32
CA HIS A 77 -0.01 -10.12 16.20
C HIS A 77 1.40 -9.52 16.24
N GLY A 78 1.90 -9.27 17.45
CA GLY A 78 3.23 -8.72 17.64
C GLY A 78 3.56 -8.60 19.11
N THR A 79 4.73 -8.02 19.39
CA THR A 79 5.23 -7.90 20.76
C THR A 79 4.40 -6.88 21.55
N ASN A 80 3.84 -7.29 22.69
CA ASN A 80 3.06 -6.44 23.58
C ASN A 80 3.84 -5.18 23.98
N GLY A 81 3.17 -4.02 23.98
CA GLY A 81 3.77 -2.71 24.25
C GLY A 81 4.46 -2.07 23.05
N THR A 82 4.56 -2.75 21.91
CA THR A 82 5.07 -2.15 20.66
C THR A 82 4.00 -1.29 20.00
N THR A 83 4.41 -0.22 19.31
CA THR A 83 3.51 0.57 18.46
C THR A 83 3.41 -0.06 17.07
N ALA A 84 2.18 -0.19 16.58
CA ALA A 84 1.89 -0.48 15.19
C ALA A 84 1.36 0.77 14.47
N LYS A 85 1.90 1.06 13.29
CA LYS A 85 1.38 2.11 12.39
C LYS A 85 0.72 1.44 11.20
N ILE A 86 -0.49 1.86 10.87
CA ILE A 86 -1.33 1.21 9.87
C ILE A 86 -1.80 2.27 8.91
N TRP A 87 -1.64 2.02 7.62
CA TRP A 87 -2.21 2.91 6.61
C TRP A 87 -2.72 2.15 5.40
N LEU A 88 -3.71 2.73 4.75
CA LEU A 88 -4.36 2.19 3.57
C LEU A 88 -4.16 3.15 2.40
N VAL A 89 -3.63 2.65 1.29
CA VAL A 89 -3.40 3.43 0.06
C VAL A 89 -4.14 2.81 -1.12
N ALA A 90 -4.60 3.64 -2.04
CA ALA A 90 -5.18 3.17 -3.29
C ALA A 90 -4.11 2.43 -4.10
N ALA A 91 -4.48 1.30 -4.68
CA ALA A 91 -3.60 0.41 -5.40
C ALA A 91 -4.14 0.11 -6.79
N ALA A 92 -3.23 -0.04 -7.75
CA ALA A 92 -3.56 -0.50 -9.09
C ALA A 92 -3.54 -2.03 -9.11
N TYR A 93 -4.57 -2.65 -9.65
CA TYR A 93 -4.52 -4.08 -9.93
C TYR A 93 -3.74 -4.30 -11.23
N SER A 94 -2.79 -5.25 -11.23
CA SER A 94 -1.82 -5.47 -12.31
C SER A 94 -2.41 -5.71 -13.71
N ASN A 95 -3.57 -6.36 -13.82
CA ASN A 95 -4.29 -6.54 -15.09
C ASN A 95 -5.35 -5.45 -15.36
N HIS A 96 -5.42 -4.42 -14.52
CA HIS A 96 -6.30 -3.25 -14.64
C HIS A 96 -7.76 -3.61 -14.99
N PRO A 97 -8.46 -4.40 -14.17
CA PRO A 97 -9.84 -4.74 -14.44
C PRO A 97 -10.72 -3.50 -14.20
N ASP A 98 -11.65 -3.24 -15.11
CA ASP A 98 -12.61 -2.14 -14.97
C ASP A 98 -13.68 -2.40 -13.90
N THR A 99 -13.83 -3.67 -13.51
CA THR A 99 -14.87 -4.15 -12.59
C THR A 99 -14.32 -5.12 -11.56
N ILE A 100 -14.96 -5.14 -10.40
CA ILE A 100 -14.65 -6.06 -9.31
C ILE A 100 -15.25 -7.45 -9.62
N PRO A 101 -14.43 -8.51 -9.74
CA PRO A 101 -14.84 -9.78 -10.35
C PRO A 101 -15.66 -10.73 -9.46
N TYR A 102 -15.94 -10.39 -8.19
CA TYR A 102 -16.58 -11.30 -7.23
C TYR A 102 -17.98 -10.85 -6.77
N THR A 103 -18.44 -9.67 -7.21
CA THR A 103 -19.77 -9.19 -6.88
C THR A 103 -20.78 -9.78 -7.87
N LYS A 104 -21.97 -10.16 -7.39
CA LYS A 104 -23.07 -10.59 -8.30
C LYS A 104 -23.52 -9.46 -9.24
N ALA A 105 -23.31 -8.21 -8.81
CA ALA A 105 -23.53 -7.01 -9.59
C ALA A 105 -22.22 -6.54 -10.24
N VAL A 106 -22.32 -5.79 -11.33
CA VAL A 106 -21.15 -5.14 -11.94
C VAL A 106 -20.75 -3.94 -11.08
N VAL A 107 -19.72 -4.09 -10.26
CA VAL A 107 -19.15 -2.98 -9.46
C VAL A 107 -17.91 -2.46 -10.15
N LYS A 108 -17.88 -1.16 -10.46
CA LYS A 108 -16.74 -0.53 -11.14
C LYS A 108 -15.61 -0.27 -10.16
N VAL A 109 -14.37 -0.30 -10.66
CA VAL A 109 -13.23 0.25 -9.94
C VAL A 109 -13.26 1.77 -10.11
N GLU A 110 -13.20 2.50 -8.99
CA GLU A 110 -13.44 3.95 -8.92
C GLU A 110 -12.33 4.69 -8.15
N ASN A 111 -11.31 3.97 -7.68
CA ASN A 111 -10.24 4.53 -6.87
C ASN A 111 -9.03 5.02 -7.69
N GLN A 112 -9.12 5.05 -9.04
CA GLN A 112 -8.00 5.45 -9.89
C GLN A 112 -7.59 6.92 -9.69
N SER A 113 -8.54 7.79 -9.30
CA SER A 113 -8.26 9.20 -8.99
C SER A 113 -7.35 9.38 -7.75
N LEU A 114 -7.23 8.35 -6.93
CA LEU A 114 -6.39 8.33 -5.73
C LEU A 114 -4.98 7.78 -5.99
N TYR A 115 -4.70 7.35 -7.23
CA TYR A 115 -3.39 6.81 -7.56
C TYR A 115 -2.32 7.88 -7.48
N GLY A 116 -1.24 7.55 -6.78
CA GLY A 116 -0.11 8.44 -6.63
C GLY A 116 -0.30 9.58 -5.64
N GLN A 117 -1.37 9.58 -4.86
CA GLN A 117 -1.52 10.57 -3.79
C GLN A 117 -0.42 10.35 -2.73
N PRO A 118 0.29 11.40 -2.29
CA PRO A 118 1.44 11.27 -1.38
C PRO A 118 1.03 10.85 0.04
N ASN A 119 -0.26 10.90 0.36
CA ASN A 119 -0.80 10.59 1.68
C ASN A 119 -1.68 9.33 1.62
N PRO A 120 -1.70 8.52 2.68
CA PRO A 120 -2.63 7.42 2.78
C PRO A 120 -4.07 7.92 2.85
N VAL A 121 -4.98 7.09 2.34
CA VAL A 121 -6.41 7.38 2.40
C VAL A 121 -6.97 7.14 3.80
N VAL A 122 -6.32 6.26 4.58
CA VAL A 122 -6.57 6.06 6.02
C VAL A 122 -5.24 5.85 6.74
N ASP A 123 -5.05 6.45 7.92
CA ASP A 123 -3.87 6.30 8.78
C ASP A 123 -4.29 6.12 10.26
N LYS A 124 -3.65 5.18 10.95
CA LYS A 124 -3.88 4.85 12.36
C LYS A 124 -2.59 4.46 13.05
N ILE A 125 -2.45 4.88 14.31
CA ILE A 125 -1.36 4.45 15.19
C ILE A 125 -1.99 3.79 16.41
N VAL A 126 -1.55 2.58 16.74
CA VAL A 126 -2.05 1.82 17.89
C VAL A 126 -0.90 1.26 18.72
N THR A 127 -1.11 1.17 20.03
CA THR A 127 -0.23 0.40 20.91
C THR A 127 -0.78 -1.01 20.99
N LEU A 128 0.07 -2.01 20.76
CA LEU A 128 -0.31 -3.40 20.87
C LEU A 128 -0.55 -3.74 22.34
N THR A 129 -1.79 -4.12 22.66
CA THR A 129 -2.25 -4.46 23.99
C THR A 129 -2.84 -5.86 23.98
N GLY A 130 -2.33 -6.77 24.81
CA GLY A 130 -2.93 -8.08 25.02
C GLY A 130 -1.94 -9.23 24.96
N THR A 131 -2.45 -10.42 25.28
CA THR A 131 -1.69 -11.68 25.33
C THR A 131 -1.63 -12.41 23.98
N THR A 132 -2.41 -12.01 22.96
CA THR A 132 -2.50 -12.76 21.68
C THR A 132 -2.48 -11.86 20.44
N TYR A 133 -3.33 -10.83 20.35
CA TYR A 133 -3.38 -9.86 19.25
C TYR A 133 -4.10 -8.57 19.64
N THR A 134 -3.98 -7.53 18.82
CA THR A 134 -4.73 -6.28 18.90
C THR A 134 -5.62 -6.12 17.67
N ASN A 135 -6.90 -5.79 17.90
CA ASN A 135 -7.86 -5.49 16.83
C ASN A 135 -7.87 -4.01 16.49
N VAL A 136 -7.80 -3.69 15.20
CA VAL A 136 -7.93 -2.32 14.70
C VAL A 136 -9.04 -2.25 13.67
N GLU A 137 -10.01 -1.39 13.95
CA GLU A 137 -11.05 -1.01 13.01
C GLU A 137 -10.51 -0.01 11.99
N VAL A 138 -10.58 -0.34 10.69
CA VAL A 138 -10.29 0.57 9.57
C VAL A 138 -11.60 0.87 8.87
N ARG A 139 -12.09 2.10 9.00
CA ARG A 139 -13.33 2.56 8.33
C ARG A 139 -13.04 2.75 6.84
N THR A 140 -13.82 2.07 6.00
CA THR A 140 -13.68 2.12 4.54
C THR A 140 -14.89 2.76 3.86
N ASP A 141 -15.92 3.13 4.61
CA ASP A 141 -17.20 3.74 4.19
C ASP A 141 -17.07 4.93 3.23
N SER A 142 -16.05 5.76 3.40
CA SER A 142 -15.78 6.95 2.56
C SER A 142 -14.90 6.66 1.34
N LEU A 143 -14.38 5.44 1.21
CA LEU A 143 -13.46 5.08 0.14
C LEU A 143 -14.21 4.68 -1.15
N PRO A 144 -13.75 5.11 -2.34
CA PRO A 144 -14.27 4.60 -3.61
C PRO A 144 -14.09 3.09 -3.74
N ASN A 145 -14.96 2.45 -4.54
CA ASN A 145 -14.82 1.04 -4.87
C ASN A 145 -13.45 0.79 -5.54
N GLY A 146 -12.81 -0.32 -5.22
CA GLY A 146 -11.56 -0.70 -5.86
C GLY A 146 -10.59 -1.42 -4.95
N PHE A 147 -9.32 -1.31 -5.30
CA PHE A 147 -8.24 -2.09 -4.70
C PHE A 147 -7.29 -1.22 -3.91
N TYR A 148 -6.92 -1.67 -2.73
CA TYR A 148 -6.07 -0.94 -1.81
C TYR A 148 -4.96 -1.86 -1.32
N LYS A 149 -3.87 -1.27 -0.83
CA LYS A 149 -2.85 -2.00 -0.08
C LYS A 149 -2.81 -1.45 1.34
N LEU A 150 -3.05 -2.32 2.30
CA LEU A 150 -2.92 -2.00 3.72
C LEU A 150 -1.50 -2.33 4.13
N TYR A 151 -0.83 -1.37 4.74
CA TYR A 151 0.49 -1.51 5.33
C TYR A 151 0.38 -1.45 6.84
N THR A 152 1.14 -2.30 7.51
CA THR A 152 1.30 -2.28 8.97
C THR A 152 2.77 -2.34 9.31
N VAL A 153 3.28 -1.34 10.02
CA VAL A 153 4.65 -1.32 10.54
C VAL A 153 4.67 -1.60 12.02
N ILE A 154 5.42 -2.62 12.43
CA ILE A 154 5.62 -3.02 13.83
C ILE A 154 7.12 -3.06 14.07
N GLY A 155 7.63 -2.11 14.86
CA GLY A 155 9.08 -1.93 14.98
C GLY A 155 9.73 -1.61 13.64
N THR A 156 10.58 -2.50 13.14
CA THR A 156 11.25 -2.39 11.82
C THR A 156 10.58 -3.19 10.72
N ASP A 157 9.61 -4.05 11.06
CA ASP A 157 8.95 -4.92 10.11
C ASP A 157 7.82 -4.18 9.41
N THR A 158 7.75 -4.31 8.09
CA THR A 158 6.65 -3.79 7.27
C THR A 158 5.89 -4.96 6.68
N LEU A 159 4.67 -5.14 7.16
CA LEU A 159 3.71 -6.12 6.66
C LEU A 159 2.71 -5.42 5.73
N TYR A 160 2.14 -6.16 4.79
CA TYR A 160 1.08 -5.64 3.93
C TYR A 160 0.15 -6.73 3.41
N ASP A 161 -1.12 -6.35 3.25
CA ASP A 161 -2.17 -7.16 2.63
C ASP A 161 -2.89 -6.35 1.54
N ASN A 162 -3.48 -7.05 0.58
CA ASN A 162 -4.20 -6.46 -0.54
C ASN A 162 -5.69 -6.47 -0.23
N ILE A 163 -6.32 -5.30 -0.18
CA ILE A 163 -7.70 -5.10 0.25
C ILE A 163 -8.57 -4.76 -0.95
N CYS A 164 -9.78 -5.29 -0.99
CA CYS A 164 -10.80 -4.83 -1.93
C CYS A 164 -11.98 -4.20 -1.19
N VAL A 165 -12.29 -2.96 -1.55
CA VAL A 165 -13.47 -2.23 -1.06
C VAL A 165 -14.55 -2.28 -2.14
N TYR A 166 -15.77 -2.67 -1.77
CA TYR A 166 -16.92 -2.70 -2.68
C TYR A 166 -18.23 -2.33 -1.98
N ARG A 167 -19.18 -1.81 -2.75
CA ARG A 167 -20.57 -1.54 -2.36
C ARG A 167 -21.52 -1.90 -3.49
#